data_AF-A0A2T0SGJ7-F1
#
_entry.id   AF-A0A2T0SGJ7-F1
#
_cell.length_a   1.000
_cell.length_b   1.000
_cell.length_c   1.000
_cell.angle_alpha   90.00
_cell.angle_beta   90.00
_cell.angle_gamma   90.00
#
_symmetry.space_group_name_H-M   'P 1'
#
loop_
_entity.id
_entity.type
_entity.pdbx_description
1 polymer ?
#
loop_
_entity_poly.entity_id
_entity_poly.type
_entity_poly.pdbx_seq_one_letter_code
_entity_poly.pdbx_strand_id
1 'polypeptide(L)' 'MKVDQEITDIIPAMKRGKINSYRPEDIRRWGVARFLQATTVDEPFFGVFPEFTEAENKAMDALLAEGDKGSV' A
#
# COMPACT_ATOMS: atom_id res chain seq x y z
N MET A 1 11.82 11.18 -8.48
CA MET A 1 10.88 11.37 -7.35
C MET A 1 9.67 12.12 -7.87
N LYS A 2 8.48 11.50 -7.85
CA LYS A 2 7.24 12.25 -8.10
C LYS A 2 6.96 13.04 -6.83
N VAL A 3 6.82 14.34 -6.98
CA VAL A 3 6.38 15.23 -5.90
C VAL A 3 4.95 14.83 -5.60
N ASP A 4 4.70 14.29 -4.41
CA ASP A 4 3.35 13.95 -3.95
C ASP A 4 2.54 15.25 -3.95
N GLN A 5 1.58 15.34 -4.88
CA GLN A 5 0.67 16.48 -4.94
C GLN A 5 -0.19 16.46 -3.68
N GLU A 6 -0.01 17.47 -2.85
CA GLU A 6 -0.83 17.70 -1.66
C GLU A 6 -2.31 17.85 -2.09
N ILE A 7 -3.18 16.98 -1.56
CA ILE A 7 -4.59 16.91 -1.98
C ILE A 7 -5.38 18.04 -1.32
N THR A 8 -5.33 19.22 -1.94
CA THR A 8 -5.97 20.45 -1.46
C THR A 8 -7.47 20.55 -1.81
N ASP A 9 -8.01 19.62 -2.59
CA ASP A 9 -9.42 19.67 -3.00
C ASP A 9 -10.38 19.48 -1.82
N ILE A 10 -11.41 20.32 -1.77
CA ILE A 10 -12.44 20.28 -0.74
C ILE A 10 -13.43 19.15 -1.04
N ILE A 11 -13.62 18.22 -0.10
CA ILE A 11 -14.67 17.19 -0.19
C ILE A 11 -16.03 17.90 -0.09
N PRO A 12 -16.96 17.72 -1.04
CA PRO A 12 -18.27 18.34 -0.97
C PRO A 12 -18.99 18.01 0.34
N ALA A 13 -19.52 19.04 1.01
CA ALA A 13 -20.25 18.86 2.26
C ALA A 13 -21.51 18.02 2.03
N MET A 14 -21.81 17.14 2.99
CA MET A 14 -23.01 16.31 2.97
C MET A 14 -24.27 17.19 2.98
N LYS A 15 -25.16 17.00 2.00
CA LYS A 15 -26.45 17.69 1.98
C LYS A 15 -27.41 17.01 2.96
N ARG A 16 -27.92 17.75 3.95
CA ARG A 16 -28.92 17.24 4.92
C ARG A 16 -30.12 16.63 4.18
N GLY A 17 -30.50 15.42 4.57
CA GLY A 17 -31.67 14.71 4.02
C GLY A 17 -31.46 14.02 2.67
N LYS A 18 -30.23 13.97 2.13
CA LYS A 18 -29.92 13.22 0.91
C LYS A 18 -28.82 12.18 1.17
N ILE A 19 -28.95 11.01 0.54
CA ILE A 19 -27.86 10.04 0.47
C ILE A 19 -26.80 10.64 -0.46
N ASN A 20 -25.61 10.90 0.07
CA ASN A 20 -24.48 11.35 -0.76
C ASN A 20 -23.90 10.14 -1.48
N SER A 21 -24.07 10.09 -2.80
CA SER A 21 -23.41 9.10 -3.64
C SER A 21 -22.11 9.68 -4.18
N TYR A 22 -21.00 9.04 -3.88
CA TYR A 22 -19.70 9.33 -4.50
C TYR A 22 -19.48 8.37 -5.67
N ARG A 23 -18.88 8.86 -6.77
CA ARG A 23 -18.41 7.94 -7.81
C ARG A 23 -17.22 7.15 -7.27
N PRO A 24 -16.94 5.94 -7.79
CA PRO A 24 -15.76 5.18 -7.40
C PRO A 24 -14.45 5.97 -7.53
N GLU A 25 -14.37 6.84 -8.55
CA GLU A 25 -13.25 7.78 -8.77
C GLU A 25 -13.07 8.76 -7.60
N ASP A 26 -14.18 9.29 -7.09
CA ASP A 26 -14.20 10.27 -5.99
C ASP A 26 -13.79 9.58 -4.67
N ILE A 27 -14.20 8.33 -4.46
CA ILE A 27 -13.78 7.51 -3.30
C ILE A 27 -12.28 7.22 -3.35
N ARG A 28 -11.74 6.89 -4.53
CA ARG A 28 -10.30 6.65 -4.70
C ARG A 28 -9.50 7.93 -4.47
N ARG A 29 -9.96 9.07 -5.02
CA ARG A 29 -9.27 10.36 -4.92
C ARG A 29 -9.29 10.93 -3.50
N TRP A 30 -10.43 10.92 -2.80
CA TRP A 30 -10.54 11.54 -1.48
C TRP A 30 -10.42 10.55 -0.34
N GLY A 31 -11.00 9.36 -0.46
CA GLY A 31 -10.96 8.36 0.59
C GLY A 31 -9.59 7.71 0.71
N VAL A 32 -9.16 7.03 -0.36
CA VAL A 32 -7.92 6.24 -0.32
C VAL A 32 -6.69 7.14 -0.20
N ALA A 33 -6.59 8.20 -1.01
CA ALA A 33 -5.38 9.00 -1.04
C ALA A 33 -5.19 9.87 0.22
N ARG A 34 -6.26 10.45 0.80
CA ARG A 34 -6.13 11.15 2.10
C ARG A 34 -5.91 10.20 3.26
N PHE A 35 -6.52 9.02 3.22
CA PHE A 35 -6.27 8.00 4.23
C PHE A 35 -4.80 7.61 4.24
N LEU A 36 -4.23 7.33 3.05
CA LEU A 36 -2.80 7.04 2.93
C LEU A 36 -1.95 8.24 3.40
N GLN A 37 -2.24 9.47 2.95
CA GLN A 37 -1.52 10.65 3.44
C GLN A 37 -1.56 10.80 4.98
N ALA A 38 -2.69 10.48 5.62
CA ALA A 38 -2.84 10.61 7.07
C ALA A 38 -2.24 9.44 7.87
N THR A 39 -2.05 8.26 7.26
CA THR A 39 -1.65 7.04 7.96
C THR A 39 -0.29 6.50 7.54
N THR A 40 0.20 6.92 6.37
CA THR A 40 1.53 6.58 5.89
C THR A 40 2.56 7.38 6.70
N VAL A 41 3.61 6.69 7.13
CA VAL A 41 4.78 7.31 7.72
C VAL A 41 5.55 7.99 6.59
N ASP A 42 5.64 9.32 6.62
CA ASP A 42 6.35 10.12 5.60
C ASP A 42 7.87 9.93 5.66
N GLU A 43 8.39 9.39 6.76
CA GLU A 43 9.81 9.09 6.88
C GLU A 43 10.19 7.95 5.94
N PRO A 44 11.24 8.11 5.12
CA PRO A 44 11.69 7.02 4.27
C PRO A 44 12.05 5.84 5.17
N PHE A 45 11.42 4.70 4.88
CA PHE A 45 11.72 3.46 5.58
C PHE A 45 13.14 2.99 5.19
N PHE A 46 14.15 3.48 5.92
CA PHE A 46 15.54 3.05 5.80
C PHE A 46 15.79 1.78 6.62
N GLY A 47 14.86 0.82 6.55
CA GLY A 47 15.10 -0.51 7.10
C GLY A 47 16.27 -1.13 6.33
N VAL A 48 17.44 -1.19 6.96
CA VAL A 48 18.49 -2.10 6.50
C VAL A 48 17.98 -3.49 6.83
N PHE A 49 17.39 -4.13 5.82
CA PHE A 49 17.04 -5.53 5.94
C PHE A 49 18.36 -6.30 6.01
N PRO A 50 18.59 -7.12 7.06
CA PRO A 50 19.75 -7.98 7.08
C PRO A 50 19.70 -8.90 5.87
N GLU A 51 20.84 -9.08 5.21
CA GLU A 51 20.96 -10.14 4.21
C GLU A 51 20.68 -11.48 4.88
N PHE A 52 20.03 -12.38 4.15
CA PHE A 52 19.85 -13.75 4.62
C PHE A 52 21.20 -14.39 4.86
N THR A 53 21.32 -15.07 6.00
CA THR A 53 22.47 -15.92 6.30
C THR A 53 22.53 -17.09 5.30
N GLU A 54 23.70 -17.69 5.16
CA GLU A 54 23.89 -18.88 4.30
C GLU A 54 22.95 -20.04 4.71
N ALA A 55 22.68 -20.20 6.00
CA ALA A 55 21.74 -21.20 6.51
C ALA A 55 20.29 -20.92 6.09
N GLU A 56 19.86 -19.66 6.15
CA GLU A 56 18.52 -19.25 5.70
C GLU A 56 18.36 -19.38 4.19
N ASN A 57 19.40 -19.01 3.42
CA ASN A 57 19.41 -19.21 1.97
C ASN A 57 19.28 -20.70 1.62
N LYS A 58 20.02 -21.57 2.30
CA LYS A 58 19.94 -23.02 2.08
C LYS A 58 18.56 -23.59 2.45
N ALA A 59 17.92 -23.07 3.49
CA ALA A 59 16.55 -23.45 3.84
C ALA A 59 15.55 -23.00 2.77
N MET A 60 15.71 -21.79 2.25
CA MET A 60 14.90 -21.26 1.15
C MET A 60 15.07 -22.10 -0.12
N ASP A 61 16.30 -22.45 -0.49
CA ASP A 61 16.59 -23.29 -1.66
C ASP A 61 15.91 -24.67 -1.56
N ALA A 62 15.90 -25.26 -0.37
CA ALA A 62 15.22 -26.54 -0.13
C ALA A 62 13.70 -26.43 -0.32
N LEU A 63 13.09 -25.35 0.20
CA LEU A 63 11.65 -25.08 0.04
C LEU A 63 11.28 -24.82 -1.42
N LEU A 64 12.10 -24.06 -2.15
CA LEU A 64 11.89 -23.80 -3.58
C LEU A 64 11.99 -25.10 -4.39
N ALA A 65 12.98 -25.95 -4.08
CA ALA A 65 13.15 -27.24 -4.73
C ALA A 65 12.01 -28.23 -4.40
N GLU A 66 11.36 -28.11 -3.25
CA GLU A 66 10.15 -28.87 -2.90
C GLU A 66 8.92 -28.32 -3.64
N GLY A 67 8.78 -27.00 -3.72
CA GLY A 67 7.70 -26.33 -4.47
C GLY A 67 7.74 -26.62 -5.98
N ASP A 68 8.92 -26.62 -6.59
CA ASP A 68 9.11 -26.97 -8.01
C ASP A 68 8.77 -28.44 -8.30
N LYS A 69 9.00 -29.34 -7.32
CA LYS A 69 8.59 -30.75 -7.43
C LYS A 69 7.08 -30.96 -7.25
N GLY A 70 6.38 -29.96 -6.69
CA GLY A 70 4.94 -29.96 -6.44
C GLY A 70 4.10 -29.21 -7.48
N SER A 71 4.71 -28.62 -8.52
CA SER A 71 3.96 -28.09 -9.67
C SER A 71 3.45 -29.24 -10.55
N VAL A 72 2.27 -29.75 -10.18
CA VAL A 72 1.34 -30.51 -11.02
C VAL A 72 0.12 -29.64 -11.30
#